data_AF-A0AAW3JVP1-F1
#
_entry.id   AF-A0AAW3JVP1-F1
#
_cell.length_a   1.000
_cell.length_b   1.000
_cell.length_c   1.000
_cell.angle_alpha   90.00
_cell.angle_beta   90.00
_cell.angle_gamma   90.00
#
_symmetry.space_group_name_H-M   'P 1'
#
loop_
_entity.id
_entity.type
_entity.pdbx_description
1 polymer ?
#
loop_
_entity_poly.entity_id
_entity_poly.type
_entity_poly.pdbx_seq_one_letter_code
_entity_poly.pdbx_strand_id
1 'polypeptide(L)'
;MAKKDKDKIVGEENESGGSKLVTALIAIVIILIWLAVFAFLIKMDVGGIGSKVLYPVLKDVPVVNKILPNVSEDLQAEEGDYEYTTLKAANERIKELESKLKSENGTQDANSDYISELEAKLMKLQKYKDEYDDFQKRVKEFDEKVVFTKNAPDISEYQKYYEEIQPENAEKIYKQVLLKLQYTKKAEELGKFYANMDADKAAARLSEMSEDLSLIRDILENMTEKQAAAILQEMDVDFAAQVTKKISSVKK
;
A
#
# COMPACT_ATOMS: atom_id res chain seq x y z
N MET A 1 -32.46 -38.94 -126.96
CA MET A 1 -32.15 -37.60 -127.53
C MET A 1 -32.90 -36.56 -126.73
N ALA A 2 -32.20 -35.49 -126.34
CA ALA A 2 -32.64 -34.09 -126.21
C ALA A 2 -34.01 -33.77 -125.56
N LYS A 3 -34.22 -32.73 -124.76
CA LYS A 3 -33.42 -31.58 -124.28
C LYS A 3 -34.36 -30.78 -123.35
N LYS A 4 -33.77 -30.15 -122.32
CA LYS A 4 -34.02 -28.77 -121.83
C LYS A 4 -35.46 -28.33 -121.47
N ASP A 5 -35.66 -28.20 -120.16
CA ASP A 5 -35.69 -26.95 -119.37
C ASP A 5 -36.28 -25.63 -119.91
N LYS A 6 -36.90 -24.95 -118.92
CA LYS A 6 -37.26 -23.52 -118.75
C LYS A 6 -38.70 -23.16 -119.14
N ASP A 7 -39.45 -22.36 -118.38
CA ASP A 7 -39.06 -21.27 -117.47
C ASP A 7 -40.27 -20.87 -116.59
N LYS A 8 -39.99 -20.43 -115.34
CA LYS A 8 -40.68 -19.38 -114.53
C LYS A 8 -42.19 -19.55 -114.21
N ILE A 9 -42.72 -19.11 -113.05
CA ILE A 9 -42.65 -17.80 -112.41
C ILE A 9 -42.85 -17.94 -110.89
N VAL A 10 -42.16 -17.04 -110.19
CA VAL A 10 -42.15 -16.71 -108.76
C VAL A 10 -43.54 -16.36 -108.22
N GLY A 11 -43.83 -16.87 -107.02
CA GLY A 11 -44.79 -16.28 -106.09
C GLY A 11 -44.12 -16.18 -104.73
N GLU A 12 -43.64 -14.99 -104.38
CA GLU A 12 -43.51 -14.57 -102.99
C GLU A 12 -44.92 -14.49 -102.40
N GLU A 13 -45.11 -15.03 -101.18
CA GLU A 13 -45.56 -14.25 -100.03
C GLU A 13 -45.58 -15.13 -98.75
N ASN A 14 -44.73 -14.72 -97.81
CA ASN A 14 -44.94 -14.57 -96.36
C ASN A 14 -45.23 -15.76 -95.43
N GLU A 15 -44.18 -16.04 -94.66
CA GLU A 15 -44.13 -16.21 -93.20
C GLU A 15 -45.00 -17.27 -92.50
N SER A 16 -44.29 -18.21 -91.88
CA SER A 16 -44.54 -18.51 -90.46
C SER A 16 -43.31 -18.07 -89.68
N GLY A 17 -43.46 -17.03 -88.86
CA GLY A 17 -42.43 -16.39 -88.03
C GLY A 17 -41.71 -17.28 -87.00
N GLY A 18 -41.88 -18.60 -87.04
CA GLY A 18 -41.20 -19.54 -86.16
C GLY A 18 -39.74 -19.84 -86.54
N SER A 19 -39.38 -19.84 -87.84
CA SER A 19 -38.07 -20.41 -88.25
C SER A 19 -36.87 -19.50 -88.05
N LYS A 20 -37.03 -18.17 -88.06
CA LYS A 20 -35.94 -17.21 -87.76
C LYS A 20 -35.74 -17.02 -86.26
N LEU A 21 -36.81 -17.14 -85.47
CA LEU A 21 -36.75 -17.10 -84.02
C LEU A 21 -36.08 -18.34 -83.44
N VAL A 22 -36.33 -19.53 -84.01
CA VAL A 22 -35.67 -20.78 -83.59
C VAL A 22 -34.17 -20.74 -83.90
N THR A 23 -33.74 -20.25 -85.06
CA THR A 23 -32.30 -20.12 -85.37
C THR A 23 -31.62 -19.05 -84.52
N ALA A 24 -32.29 -17.93 -84.23
CA ALA A 24 -31.80 -16.93 -83.29
C ALA A 24 -31.68 -17.49 -81.85
N LEU A 25 -32.65 -18.28 -81.39
CA LEU A 25 -32.58 -18.94 -80.09
C LEU A 25 -31.42 -19.95 -80.02
N ILE A 26 -31.22 -20.76 -81.07
CA ILE A 26 -30.08 -21.69 -81.14
C ILE A 26 -28.76 -20.93 -81.10
N ALA A 27 -28.63 -19.82 -81.83
CA ALA A 27 -27.44 -18.98 -81.80
C ALA A 27 -27.18 -18.38 -80.41
N ILE A 28 -28.22 -17.89 -79.73
CA ILE A 28 -28.11 -17.38 -78.35
C ILE A 28 -27.67 -18.49 -77.39
N VAL A 29 -28.23 -19.70 -77.50
CA VAL A 29 -27.84 -20.85 -76.65
C VAL A 29 -26.38 -21.22 -76.88
N ILE A 30 -25.89 -21.23 -78.12
CA ILE A 30 -24.47 -21.48 -78.43
C ILE A 30 -23.58 -20.42 -77.80
N ILE A 31 -23.96 -19.14 -77.86
CA ILE A 31 -23.21 -18.04 -77.23
C ILE A 31 -23.17 -18.21 -75.70
N LEU A 32 -24.30 -18.58 -75.07
CA LEU A 32 -24.37 -18.82 -73.63
C LEU A 32 -23.47 -20.00 -73.21
N ILE A 33 -23.44 -21.09 -73.99
CA ILE A 33 -22.54 -22.22 -73.73
C ILE A 33 -21.08 -21.78 -73.84
N TRP A 34 -20.73 -21.00 -74.86
CA TRP A 34 -19.37 -20.48 -75.04
C TRP A 34 -18.95 -19.55 -73.89
N LEU A 35 -19.84 -18.65 -73.45
CA LEU A 35 -19.61 -17.80 -72.28
C LEU A 35 -19.46 -18.60 -70.99
N ALA A 36 -20.20 -19.70 -70.82
CA ALA A 36 -20.05 -20.58 -69.67
C ALA A 36 -18.68 -21.27 -69.65
N VAL A 37 -18.21 -21.77 -70.81
CA VAL A 37 -16.86 -22.34 -70.94
C VAL A 37 -15.80 -21.28 -70.66
N PHE A 38 -15.97 -20.07 -71.19
CA PHE A 38 -15.03 -18.97 -70.99
C PHE A 38 -14.94 -18.55 -69.51
N ALA A 39 -16.08 -18.40 -68.83
CA ALA A 39 -16.13 -18.12 -67.40
C ALA A 39 -15.46 -19.23 -66.57
N PHE A 40 -15.60 -20.50 -66.99
CA PHE A 40 -14.95 -21.62 -66.35
C PHE A 40 -13.42 -21.58 -66.52
N LEU A 41 -12.92 -21.24 -67.71
CA LEU A 41 -11.48 -21.08 -67.98
C LEU A 41 -10.85 -19.95 -67.17
N ILE A 42 -11.56 -18.83 -67.00
CA ILE A 42 -11.12 -17.71 -66.15
C ILE A 42 -11.05 -18.15 -64.70
N LYS A 43 -12.09 -18.83 -64.21
CA LYS A 43 -12.18 -19.29 -62.83
C LYS A 43 -11.13 -20.34 -62.47
N MET A 44 -10.77 -21.20 -63.42
CA MET A 44 -9.67 -22.17 -63.29
C MET A 44 -8.28 -21.57 -63.54
N ASP A 45 -8.22 -20.27 -63.84
CA ASP A 45 -6.98 -19.54 -64.15
C ASP A 45 -6.10 -20.23 -65.21
N VAL A 46 -6.71 -20.68 -66.32
CA VAL A 46 -5.99 -21.40 -67.37
C VAL A 46 -4.93 -20.50 -68.01
N GLY A 47 -3.66 -20.87 -67.84
CA GLY A 47 -2.51 -20.10 -68.34
C GLY A 47 -2.23 -18.78 -67.59
N GLY A 48 -2.87 -18.54 -66.44
CA GLY A 48 -2.67 -17.32 -65.62
C GLY A 48 -3.42 -16.09 -66.12
N ILE A 49 -4.34 -16.23 -67.08
CA ILE A 49 -5.08 -15.11 -67.67
C ILE A 49 -6.04 -14.48 -66.65
N GLY A 50 -6.66 -15.31 -65.81
CA GLY A 50 -7.62 -14.85 -64.80
C GLY A 50 -6.95 -14.01 -63.72
N SER A 51 -5.83 -14.50 -63.17
CA SER A 51 -5.11 -13.86 -62.06
C SER A 51 -4.19 -12.70 -62.48
N LYS A 52 -3.51 -12.79 -63.63
CA LYS A 52 -2.50 -11.78 -64.03
C LYS A 52 -3.03 -10.66 -64.92
N VAL A 53 -4.06 -10.94 -65.73
CA VAL A 53 -4.55 -9.99 -66.74
C VAL A 53 -5.93 -9.47 -66.40
N LEU A 54 -6.86 -10.36 -66.04
CA LEU A 54 -8.26 -9.99 -65.84
C LEU A 54 -8.54 -9.49 -64.42
N TYR A 55 -7.87 -10.05 -63.41
CA TYR A 55 -8.09 -9.67 -62.01
C TYR A 55 -7.85 -8.18 -61.75
N PRO A 56 -6.72 -7.55 -62.14
CA PRO A 56 -6.48 -6.13 -61.86
C PRO A 56 -7.52 -5.19 -62.50
N VAL A 57 -8.09 -5.59 -63.64
CA VAL A 57 -9.01 -4.77 -64.44
C VAL A 57 -10.47 -4.96 -64.01
N LEU A 58 -10.86 -6.16 -63.60
CA LEU A 58 -12.27 -6.54 -63.39
C LEU A 58 -12.63 -6.78 -61.92
N LYS A 59 -11.69 -6.74 -60.98
CA LYS A 59 -11.95 -6.97 -59.54
C LYS A 59 -12.98 -6.01 -58.94
N ASP A 60 -12.99 -4.76 -59.41
CA ASP A 60 -13.88 -3.70 -58.91
C ASP A 60 -15.23 -3.64 -59.65
N VAL A 61 -15.46 -4.54 -60.61
CA VAL A 61 -16.70 -4.59 -61.39
C VAL A 61 -17.72 -5.52 -60.71
N PRO A 62 -18.89 -5.00 -60.27
CA PRO A 62 -19.94 -5.81 -59.66
C PRO A 62 -20.39 -6.96 -60.57
N VAL A 63 -20.72 -8.12 -59.99
CA VAL A 63 -21.11 -9.37 -60.68
C VAL A 63 -19.96 -10.06 -61.42
N VAL A 64 -19.12 -9.32 -62.15
CA VAL A 64 -17.98 -9.86 -62.92
C VAL A 64 -16.84 -10.32 -62.01
N ASN A 65 -16.63 -9.69 -60.84
CA ASN A 65 -15.58 -10.15 -59.92
C ASN A 65 -15.78 -11.60 -59.44
N LYS A 66 -17.00 -12.15 -59.50
CA LYS A 66 -17.33 -13.50 -59.02
C LYS A 66 -16.79 -14.62 -59.93
N ILE A 67 -16.42 -14.29 -61.16
CA ILE A 67 -15.84 -15.25 -62.11
C ILE A 67 -14.32 -15.23 -62.11
N LEU A 68 -13.69 -14.24 -61.44
CA LEU A 68 -12.24 -14.18 -61.30
C LEU A 68 -11.73 -15.30 -60.36
N PRO A 69 -10.53 -15.83 -60.61
CA PRO A 69 -9.91 -16.81 -59.72
C PRO A 69 -9.44 -16.15 -58.40
N ASN A 70 -9.26 -16.95 -57.36
CA ASN A 70 -8.61 -16.50 -56.13
C ASN A 70 -7.12 -16.26 -56.41
N VAL A 71 -6.63 -15.04 -56.20
CA VAL A 71 -5.21 -14.69 -56.37
C VAL A 71 -4.38 -15.13 -55.16
N SER A 72 -3.07 -15.34 -55.34
CA SER A 72 -2.16 -15.76 -54.27
C SER A 72 -2.05 -14.71 -53.16
N GLU A 73 -1.74 -15.17 -51.94
CA GLU A 73 -1.59 -14.32 -50.75
C GLU A 73 -0.53 -13.22 -50.96
N ASP A 74 0.54 -13.51 -51.68
CA ASP A 74 1.59 -12.54 -52.01
C ASP A 74 1.09 -11.34 -52.84
N LEU A 75 0.20 -11.58 -53.82
CA LEU A 75 -0.35 -10.53 -54.67
C LEU A 75 -1.37 -9.66 -53.90
N GLN A 76 -2.13 -10.27 -53.00
CA GLN A 76 -3.04 -9.54 -52.11
C GLN A 76 -2.26 -8.72 -51.06
N ALA A 77 -1.10 -9.23 -50.60
CA ALA A 77 -0.22 -8.54 -49.68
C ALA A 77 0.44 -7.31 -50.31
N GLU A 78 0.91 -7.43 -51.55
CA GLU A 78 1.53 -6.34 -52.32
C GLU A 78 0.51 -5.24 -52.68
N GLU A 79 -0.74 -5.59 -53.01
CA GLU A 79 -1.80 -4.64 -53.31
C GLU A 79 -2.35 -3.93 -52.06
N GLY A 80 -2.35 -4.61 -50.91
CA GLY A 80 -2.87 -4.09 -49.65
C GLY A 80 -1.85 -3.39 -48.75
N ASP A 81 -0.60 -3.22 -49.19
CA ASP A 81 0.52 -2.67 -48.41
C ASP A 81 0.68 -3.36 -47.04
N TYR A 82 0.48 -4.67 -47.01
CA TYR A 82 0.53 -5.44 -45.77
C TYR A 82 1.98 -5.81 -45.43
N GLU A 83 2.45 -5.38 -44.27
CA GLU A 83 3.83 -5.64 -43.77
C GLU A 83 4.14 -7.14 -43.58
N TYR A 84 3.10 -7.98 -43.39
CA TYR A 84 3.24 -9.43 -43.19
C TYR A 84 2.42 -10.19 -44.22
N THR A 85 3.08 -11.07 -44.97
CA THR A 85 2.46 -11.84 -46.07
C THR A 85 1.79 -13.14 -45.62
N THR A 86 1.96 -13.54 -44.35
CA THR A 86 1.35 -14.77 -43.82
C THR A 86 0.67 -14.53 -42.47
N LEU A 87 -0.48 -15.19 -42.27
CA LEU A 87 -1.19 -15.18 -40.98
C LEU A 87 -0.31 -15.67 -39.82
N LYS A 88 0.62 -16.58 -40.11
CA LYS A 88 1.57 -17.09 -39.11
C LYS A 88 2.51 -16.00 -38.61
N ALA A 89 3.11 -15.22 -39.51
CA ALA A 89 4.02 -14.14 -39.14
C ALA A 89 3.31 -13.02 -38.34
N ALA A 90 2.09 -12.66 -38.75
CA ALA A 90 1.27 -11.68 -38.02
C ALA A 90 0.94 -12.16 -36.60
N ASN A 91 0.53 -13.43 -36.45
CA ASN A 91 0.20 -14.02 -35.14
C ASN A 91 1.42 -14.16 -34.23
N GLU A 92 2.60 -14.48 -34.78
CA GLU A 92 3.85 -14.53 -34.00
C GLU A 92 4.22 -13.14 -33.45
N ARG A 93 4.06 -12.08 -34.25
CA ARG A 93 4.29 -10.70 -33.82
C ARG A 93 3.32 -10.24 -32.74
N ILE A 94 2.03 -10.55 -32.90
CA ILE A 94 1.00 -10.24 -31.87
C ILE A 94 1.39 -10.90 -30.54
N LYS A 95 1.76 -12.18 -30.57
CA LYS A 95 2.16 -12.92 -29.37
C LYS A 95 3.41 -12.34 -28.69
N GLU A 96 4.38 -11.87 -29.47
CA GLU A 96 5.58 -11.19 -28.95
C GLU A 96 5.21 -9.86 -28.25
N LEU A 97 4.34 -9.06 -28.88
CA LEU A 97 3.89 -7.78 -28.32
C LEU A 97 3.06 -7.96 -27.04
N GLU A 98 2.17 -8.95 -27.00
CA GLU A 98 1.41 -9.31 -25.80
C GLU A 98 2.35 -9.74 -24.66
N SER A 99 3.40 -10.51 -24.97
CA SER A 99 4.40 -10.92 -23.98
C SER A 99 5.19 -9.74 -23.44
N LYS A 100 5.55 -8.77 -24.28
CA LYS A 100 6.25 -7.54 -23.88
C LYS A 100 5.37 -6.67 -22.98
N LEU A 101 4.12 -6.41 -23.39
CA LEU A 101 3.15 -5.64 -22.59
C LEU A 101 2.90 -6.29 -21.22
N LYS A 102 2.78 -7.61 -21.16
CA LYS A 102 2.61 -8.34 -19.90
C LYS A 102 3.83 -8.21 -18.98
N SER A 103 5.04 -8.23 -19.54
CA SER A 103 6.27 -8.03 -18.78
C SER A 103 6.39 -6.60 -18.25
N GLU A 104 6.10 -5.60 -19.09
CA GLU A 104 6.18 -4.19 -18.71
C GLU A 104 5.14 -3.82 -17.64
N ASN A 105 3.89 -4.26 -17.79
CA ASN A 105 2.86 -4.06 -16.77
C ASN A 105 3.24 -4.72 -15.45
N GLY A 106 3.76 -5.95 -15.47
CA GLY A 106 4.23 -6.64 -14.25
C GLY A 106 5.37 -5.89 -13.54
N THR A 107 6.28 -5.25 -14.29
CA THR A 107 7.33 -4.41 -13.70
C THR A 107 6.81 -3.06 -13.19
N GLN A 108 5.81 -2.47 -13.84
CA GLN A 108 5.21 -1.22 -13.42
C GLN A 108 4.44 -1.38 -12.11
N ASP A 109 3.67 -2.46 -11.96
CA ASP A 109 2.94 -2.79 -10.73
C ASP A 109 3.93 -3.03 -9.56
N ALA A 110 4.99 -3.81 -9.79
CA ALA A 110 6.02 -4.05 -8.77
C ALA A 110 6.76 -2.77 -8.35
N ASN A 111 7.02 -1.86 -9.29
CA ASN A 111 7.63 -0.55 -8.99
C ASN A 111 6.67 0.36 -8.21
N SER A 112 5.38 0.35 -8.56
CA SER A 112 4.34 1.12 -7.84
C SER A 112 4.20 0.65 -6.39
N ASP A 113 4.15 -0.66 -6.17
CA ASP A 113 4.08 -1.24 -4.81
C ASP A 113 5.33 -0.88 -3.99
N TYR A 114 6.51 -0.95 -4.59
CA TYR A 114 7.77 -0.59 -3.92
C TYR A 114 7.85 0.91 -3.58
N ILE A 115 7.37 1.79 -4.46
CA ILE A 115 7.27 3.24 -4.20
C ILE A 115 6.31 3.49 -3.03
N SER A 116 5.14 2.87 -3.03
CA SER A 116 4.17 3.00 -1.93
C SER A 116 4.75 2.51 -0.60
N GLU A 117 5.48 1.39 -0.60
CA GLU A 117 6.17 0.88 0.58
C GLU A 117 7.26 1.84 1.07
N LEU A 118 8.03 2.44 0.15
CA LEU A 118 9.05 3.45 0.48
C LEU A 118 8.43 4.71 1.08
N GLU A 119 7.34 5.22 0.51
CA GLU A 119 6.60 6.37 1.05
C GLU A 119 6.05 6.08 2.46
N ALA A 120 5.50 4.88 2.67
CA ALA A 120 5.03 4.44 3.98
C ALA A 120 6.18 4.36 5.01
N LYS A 121 7.34 3.83 4.61
CA LYS A 121 8.55 3.79 5.44
C LYS A 121 9.05 5.19 5.77
N LEU A 122 9.07 6.11 4.80
CA LEU A 122 9.47 7.50 5.01
C LEU A 122 8.53 8.21 5.99
N MET A 123 7.22 8.07 5.84
CA MET A 123 6.24 8.63 6.77
C MET A 123 6.44 8.10 8.20
N LYS A 124 6.67 6.79 8.34
CA LYS A 124 6.95 6.17 9.64
C LYS A 124 8.25 6.69 10.25
N LEU A 125 9.31 6.82 9.45
CA LEU A 125 10.60 7.32 9.90
C LEU A 125 10.50 8.79 10.34
N GLN A 126 9.79 9.61 9.57
CA GLN A 126 9.54 11.01 9.90
C GLN A 126 8.81 11.13 11.24
N LYS A 127 7.75 10.32 11.45
CA LYS A 127 7.04 10.27 12.73
C LYS A 127 7.96 9.91 13.90
N TYR A 128 8.82 8.90 13.74
CA TYR A 128 9.78 8.55 14.80
C TYR A 128 10.75 9.69 15.10
N LYS A 129 11.22 10.39 14.07
CA LYS A 129 12.10 11.54 14.24
C LYS A 129 11.39 12.65 15.03
N ASP A 130 10.15 12.97 14.67
CA ASP A 130 9.37 14.01 15.35
C ASP A 130 9.08 13.63 16.82
N GLU A 131 8.68 12.37 17.07
CA GLU A 131 8.46 11.87 18.43
C GLU A 131 9.74 11.87 19.29
N TYR A 132 10.88 11.55 18.68
CA TYR A 132 12.19 11.61 19.33
C TYR A 132 12.58 13.05 19.67
N ASP A 133 12.45 13.98 18.72
CA ASP A 133 12.75 15.40 18.91
C ASP A 133 11.87 15.99 20.04
N ASP A 134 10.57 15.66 20.06
CA ASP A 134 9.64 16.05 21.10
C ASP A 134 9.98 15.45 22.47
N PHE A 135 10.41 14.19 22.51
CA PHE A 135 10.87 13.54 23.74
C PHE A 135 12.12 14.25 24.30
N GLN A 136 13.13 14.50 23.46
CA GLN A 136 14.35 15.21 23.86
C GLN A 136 14.04 16.61 24.39
N LYS A 137 13.09 17.32 23.76
CA LYS A 137 12.63 18.62 24.24
C LYS A 137 12.02 18.52 25.65
N ARG A 138 11.14 17.54 25.90
CA ARG A 138 10.53 17.34 27.23
C ARG A 138 11.56 16.98 28.30
N VAL A 139 12.54 16.14 27.96
CA VAL A 139 13.64 15.78 28.88
C VAL A 139 14.43 17.03 29.24
N LYS A 140 14.83 17.83 28.25
CA LYS A 140 15.55 19.08 28.47
C LYS A 140 14.76 20.05 29.35
N GLU A 141 13.47 20.26 29.06
CA GLU A 141 12.61 21.13 29.87
C GLU A 141 12.45 20.62 31.31
N PHE A 142 12.41 19.30 31.50
CA PHE A 142 12.37 18.70 32.83
C PHE A 142 13.67 18.94 33.59
N ASP A 143 14.81 18.66 32.97
CA ASP A 143 16.13 18.85 33.57
C ASP A 143 16.37 20.32 33.94
N GLU A 144 15.97 21.26 33.06
CA GLU A 144 15.98 22.69 33.35
C GLU A 144 15.10 23.02 34.56
N LYS A 145 13.87 22.48 34.63
CA LYS A 145 12.98 22.73 35.77
C LYS A 145 13.56 22.20 37.07
N VAL A 146 14.16 21.02 37.09
CA VAL A 146 14.77 20.45 38.31
C VAL A 146 15.77 21.43 38.93
N VAL A 147 16.52 22.17 38.12
CA VAL A 147 17.54 23.12 38.58
C VAL A 147 16.97 24.53 38.82
N PHE A 148 16.02 24.98 38.01
CA PHE A 148 15.58 26.39 37.98
C PHE A 148 14.19 26.64 38.56
N THR A 149 13.57 25.68 39.27
CA THR A 149 12.31 25.96 40.00
C THR A 149 12.54 26.85 41.23
N LYS A 150 11.47 27.52 41.69
CA LYS A 150 11.51 28.37 42.91
C LYS A 150 11.90 27.64 44.20
N ASN A 151 11.81 26.31 44.22
CA ASN A 151 12.14 25.46 45.36
C ASN A 151 13.44 24.68 45.14
N ALA A 152 14.18 24.97 44.07
CA ALA A 152 15.45 24.31 43.80
C ALA A 152 16.55 24.79 44.76
N PRO A 153 17.60 23.98 45.00
CA PRO A 153 18.82 24.42 45.67
C PRO A 153 19.44 25.65 44.97
N ASP A 154 20.32 26.36 45.66
CA ASP A 154 21.00 27.52 45.07
C ASP A 154 21.78 27.12 43.80
N ILE A 155 21.76 27.97 42.77
CA ILE A 155 22.40 27.68 41.47
C ILE A 155 23.91 27.39 41.66
N SER A 156 24.57 28.05 42.60
CA SER A 156 25.98 27.81 42.92
C SER A 156 26.20 26.42 43.54
N GLU A 157 25.25 25.93 44.32
CA GLU A 157 25.32 24.59 44.90
C GLU A 157 25.15 23.49 43.84
N TYR A 158 24.23 23.69 42.88
CA TYR A 158 24.07 22.76 41.75
C TYR A 158 25.35 22.67 40.90
N GLN A 159 26.00 23.80 40.64
CA GLN A 159 27.28 23.82 39.91
C GLN A 159 28.35 22.97 40.63
N LYS A 160 28.56 23.21 41.92
CA LYS A 160 29.54 22.43 42.72
C LYS A 160 29.19 20.95 42.74
N TYR A 161 27.90 20.62 42.91
CA TYR A 161 27.43 19.25 42.87
C TYR A 161 27.82 18.57 41.55
N TYR A 162 27.53 19.20 40.40
CA TYR A 162 27.84 18.60 39.10
C TYR A 162 29.35 18.48 38.82
N GLU A 163 30.14 19.48 39.22
CA GLU A 163 31.60 19.49 39.01
C GLU A 163 32.35 18.52 39.94
N GLU A 164 31.89 18.34 41.18
CA GLU A 164 32.61 17.60 42.21
C GLU A 164 32.07 16.18 42.45
N ILE A 165 30.79 15.90 42.16
CA ILE A 165 30.21 14.60 42.48
C ILE A 165 30.68 13.52 41.51
N GLN A 166 31.26 12.45 42.06
CA GLN A 166 31.55 11.25 41.30
C GLN A 166 30.25 10.47 41.01
N PRO A 167 30.06 9.95 39.78
CA PRO A 167 28.84 9.22 39.40
C PRO A 167 28.47 8.07 40.36
N GLU A 168 29.47 7.31 40.81
CA GLU A 168 29.27 6.20 41.76
C GLU A 168 28.76 6.68 43.13
N ASN A 169 29.22 7.86 43.59
CA ASN A 169 28.72 8.46 44.82
C ASN A 169 27.31 9.03 44.63
N ALA A 170 27.01 9.63 43.48
CA ALA A 170 25.66 10.08 43.16
C ALA A 170 24.65 8.92 43.20
N GLU A 171 25.00 7.77 42.63
CA GLU A 171 24.16 6.56 42.69
C GLU A 171 23.95 6.06 44.13
N LYS A 172 25.00 6.04 44.96
CA LYS A 172 24.89 5.64 46.38
C LYS A 172 23.98 6.60 47.15
N ILE A 173 24.15 7.91 46.98
CA ILE A 173 23.31 8.92 47.62
C ILE A 173 21.85 8.75 47.16
N TYR A 174 21.60 8.52 45.87
CA TYR A 174 20.26 8.26 45.35
C TYR A 174 19.60 7.05 46.03
N LYS A 175 20.32 5.92 46.17
CA LYS A 175 19.81 4.74 46.89
C LYS A 175 19.47 5.06 48.36
N GLN A 176 20.30 5.85 49.04
CA GLN A 176 20.03 6.29 50.41
C GLN A 176 18.79 7.18 50.50
N VAL A 177 18.59 8.11 49.55
CA VAL A 177 17.39 8.96 49.47
C VAL A 177 16.13 8.10 49.29
N LEU A 178 16.17 7.11 48.40
CA LEU A 178 15.04 6.20 48.21
C LEU A 178 14.69 5.43 49.49
N LEU A 179 15.70 4.91 50.20
CA LEU A 179 15.50 4.24 51.49
C LEU A 179 14.89 5.19 52.53
N LYS A 180 15.39 6.42 52.60
CA LYS A 180 14.87 7.44 53.53
C LYS A 180 13.42 7.81 53.19
N LEU A 181 13.07 7.95 51.91
CA LEU A 181 11.69 8.20 51.48
C LEU A 181 10.75 7.05 51.84
N GLN A 182 11.18 5.80 51.65
CA GLN A 182 10.40 4.63 52.09
C GLN A 182 10.22 4.60 53.61
N TYR A 183 11.29 4.90 54.36
CA TYR A 183 11.24 4.99 55.82
C TYR A 183 10.27 6.09 56.28
N THR A 184 10.36 7.29 55.71
CA THR A 184 9.43 8.40 56.02
C THR A 184 7.98 8.03 55.72
N LYS A 185 7.70 7.38 54.58
CA LYS A 185 6.34 6.91 54.25
C LYS A 185 5.83 5.89 55.26
N LYS A 186 6.65 4.92 55.68
CA LYS A 186 6.27 3.97 56.72
C LYS A 186 5.99 4.65 58.06
N ALA A 187 6.80 5.63 58.44
CA ALA A 187 6.57 6.40 59.66
C ALA A 187 5.26 7.22 59.57
N GLU A 188 4.93 7.77 58.40
CA GLU A 188 3.65 8.45 58.15
C GLU A 188 2.45 7.48 58.25
N GLU A 189 2.56 6.29 57.66
CA GLU A 189 1.53 5.24 57.75
C GLU A 189 1.32 4.78 59.20
N LEU A 190 2.41 4.55 59.95
CA LEU A 190 2.34 4.23 61.37
C LEU A 190 1.78 5.38 62.19
N GLY A 191 2.16 6.63 61.88
CA GLY A 191 1.58 7.84 62.47
C GLY A 191 0.06 7.85 62.33
N LYS A 192 -0.46 7.61 61.13
CA LYS A 192 -1.92 7.49 60.88
C LYS A 192 -2.55 6.32 61.62
N PHE A 193 -1.87 5.18 61.71
CA PHE A 193 -2.37 4.01 62.42
C PHE A 193 -2.52 4.29 63.93
N TYR A 194 -1.47 4.79 64.58
CA TYR A 194 -1.49 5.11 66.01
C TYR A 194 -2.38 6.32 66.33
N ALA A 195 -2.50 7.28 65.43
CA ALA A 195 -3.41 8.42 65.57
C ALA A 195 -4.90 8.01 65.66
N ASN A 196 -5.27 6.85 65.10
CA ASN A 196 -6.61 6.28 65.16
C ASN A 196 -6.81 5.25 66.29
N MET A 197 -5.77 5.00 67.08
CA MET A 197 -5.81 4.08 68.22
C MET A 197 -6.09 4.85 69.52
N ASP A 198 -6.67 4.17 70.52
CA ASP A 198 -6.78 4.72 71.87
C ASP A 198 -5.39 5.08 72.42
N ALA A 199 -5.29 6.25 73.08
CA ALA A 199 -4.00 6.83 73.47
C ALA A 199 -3.19 5.95 74.44
N ASP A 200 -3.87 5.30 75.40
CA ASP A 200 -3.29 4.37 76.37
C ASP A 200 -2.66 3.14 75.68
N LYS A 201 -3.38 2.56 74.72
CA LYS A 201 -2.91 1.42 73.93
C LYS A 201 -1.77 1.82 73.01
N ALA A 202 -1.87 2.97 72.35
CA ALA A 202 -0.82 3.49 71.49
C ALA A 202 0.47 3.76 72.30
N ALA A 203 0.36 4.40 73.46
CA ALA A 203 1.47 4.64 74.38
C ALA A 203 2.14 3.33 74.81
N ALA A 204 1.36 2.36 75.29
CA ALA A 204 1.89 1.05 75.69
C ALA A 204 2.64 0.36 74.54
N ARG A 205 2.10 0.37 73.32
CA ARG A 205 2.73 -0.26 72.15
C ARG A 205 3.99 0.47 71.69
N LEU A 206 4.03 1.79 71.76
CA LEU A 206 5.23 2.56 71.43
C LEU A 206 6.32 2.40 72.50
N SER A 207 5.96 2.24 73.77
CA SER A 207 6.91 1.98 74.86
C SER A 207 7.64 0.64 74.74
N GLU A 208 7.00 -0.39 74.16
CA GLU A 208 7.67 -1.66 73.81
C GLU A 208 8.78 -1.49 72.77
N MET A 209 8.78 -0.36 72.04
CA MET A 209 9.77 -0.03 71.00
C MET A 209 10.80 0.99 71.49
N SER A 210 10.99 1.12 72.81
CA SER A 210 11.77 2.18 73.46
C SER A 210 13.21 2.35 72.96
N GLU A 211 13.78 1.33 72.31
CA GLU A 211 15.11 1.37 71.70
C GLU A 211 15.19 2.27 70.45
N ASP A 212 14.07 2.48 69.73
CA ASP A 212 14.02 3.32 68.52
C ASP A 212 13.21 4.60 68.72
N LEU A 213 13.77 5.49 69.55
CA LEU A 213 13.21 6.82 69.78
C LEU A 213 13.06 7.64 68.49
N SER A 214 13.84 7.35 67.44
CA SER A 214 13.76 8.09 66.17
C SER A 214 12.48 7.73 65.42
N LEU A 215 12.15 6.44 65.34
CA LEU A 215 10.90 5.97 64.77
C LEU A 215 9.69 6.48 65.57
N ILE A 216 9.75 6.42 66.90
CA ILE A 216 8.66 6.90 67.75
C ILE A 216 8.43 8.40 67.56
N ARG A 217 9.52 9.19 67.52
CA ARG A 217 9.43 10.61 67.14
C ARG A 217 8.75 10.77 65.79
N ASP A 218 9.22 10.07 64.76
CA ASP A 218 8.69 10.24 63.40
C ASP A 218 7.21 9.85 63.30
N ILE A 219 6.77 8.83 64.04
CA ILE A 219 5.35 8.46 64.17
C ILE A 219 4.54 9.60 64.81
N LEU A 220 5.01 10.15 65.93
CA LEU A 220 4.34 11.24 66.65
C LEU A 220 4.34 12.57 65.88
N GLU A 221 5.39 12.85 65.09
CA GLU A 221 5.44 14.04 64.22
C GLU A 221 4.46 13.96 63.03
N ASN A 222 4.04 12.75 62.64
CA ASN A 222 3.10 12.53 61.52
C ASN A 222 1.61 12.47 61.95
N MET A 223 1.30 12.84 63.19
CA MET A 223 -0.07 12.96 63.70
C MET A 223 -0.36 14.39 64.18
N THR A 224 -1.60 14.69 64.59
CA THR A 224 -1.92 16.02 65.13
C THR A 224 -1.27 16.23 66.49
N GLU A 225 -0.93 17.48 66.83
CA GLU A 225 -0.36 17.85 68.14
C GLU A 225 -1.20 17.31 69.31
N LYS A 226 -2.54 17.34 69.17
CA LYS A 226 -3.46 16.82 70.18
C LYS A 226 -3.34 15.30 70.36
N GLN A 227 -3.22 14.55 69.28
CA GLN A 227 -3.05 13.09 69.33
C GLN A 227 -1.69 12.71 69.93
N ALA A 228 -0.62 13.38 69.48
CA ALA A 228 0.72 13.15 70.01
C ALA A 228 0.79 13.48 71.51
N ALA A 229 0.20 14.60 71.94
CA ALA A 229 0.15 14.98 73.35
C ALA A 229 -0.63 13.97 74.21
N ALA A 230 -1.77 13.47 73.71
CA ALA A 230 -2.55 12.47 74.43
C ALA A 230 -1.77 11.16 74.62
N ILE A 231 -1.04 10.71 73.58
CA ILE A 231 -0.19 9.52 73.67
C ILE A 231 0.99 9.75 74.64
N LEU A 232 1.66 10.91 74.57
CA LEU A 232 2.75 11.24 75.49
C LEU A 232 2.30 11.32 76.95
N GLN A 233 1.06 11.73 77.21
CA GLN A 233 0.48 11.79 78.56
C GLN A 233 0.27 10.40 79.19
N GLU A 234 0.02 9.38 78.38
CA GLU A 234 -0.18 8.00 78.81
C GLU A 234 1.14 7.20 78.89
N MET A 235 2.26 7.77 78.44
CA MET A 235 3.58 7.17 78.57
C MET A 235 4.16 7.36 79.99
N ASP A 236 5.09 6.48 80.37
CA ASP A 236 5.93 6.70 81.55
C ASP A 236 6.67 8.04 81.47
N VAL A 237 6.82 8.73 82.61
CA VAL A 237 7.37 10.09 82.67
C VAL A 237 8.79 10.17 82.14
N ASP A 238 9.64 9.20 82.48
CA ASP A 238 11.04 9.19 82.03
C ASP A 238 11.13 8.86 80.54
N PHE A 239 10.23 8.00 80.05
CA PHE A 239 10.15 7.69 78.63
C PHE A 239 9.60 8.85 77.80
N ALA A 240 8.52 9.48 78.24
CA ALA A 240 7.95 10.66 77.61
C ALA A 240 8.96 11.81 77.53
N ALA A 241 9.79 11.98 78.57
CA ALA A 241 10.89 12.95 78.55
C ALA A 241 11.95 12.63 77.48
N GLN A 242 12.31 11.35 77.31
CA GLN A 242 13.25 10.91 76.27
C GLN A 242 12.70 11.13 74.86
N VAL A 243 11.43 10.77 74.62
CA VAL A 243 10.75 10.99 73.34
C VAL A 243 10.64 12.49 73.04
N THR A 244 10.26 13.30 74.03
CA THR A 244 10.17 14.77 73.90
C THR A 244 11.53 15.39 73.57
N LYS A 245 12.60 14.93 74.24
CA LYS A 245 13.97 15.34 73.93
C LYS A 245 14.33 15.00 72.49
N LYS A 246 13.92 13.83 72.00
CA LYS A 246 14.15 13.40 70.62
C LYS A 246 13.37 14.24 69.60
N ILE A 247 12.12 14.60 69.88
CA ILE A 247 11.31 15.52 69.07
C ILE A 247 11.96 16.91 69.01
N SER A 248 12.43 17.42 70.15
CA SER A 248 13.08 18.75 70.20
C SER A 248 14.45 18.81 69.52
N SER A 249 15.07 17.66 69.24
CA SER A 249 16.38 17.63 68.59
C SER A 249 16.23 17.94 67.11
N VAL A 250 16.78 19.09 66.68
CA VAL A 250 16.78 19.53 65.28
C VAL A 250 17.32 18.41 64.39
N LYS A 251 16.62 18.14 63.27
CA LYS A 251 17.10 17.25 62.19
C LYS A 251 18.43 17.83 61.67
N LYS A 252 19.55 17.42 62.27
CA LYS A 252 20.88 17.64 61.71
C LYS A 252 21.06 16.77 60.47
#